data_AF-A0A3C0TZ68-F1
#
_entry.id   AF-A0A3C0TZ68-F1
#
_cell.length_a   1.000
_cell.length_b   1.000
_cell.length_c   1.000
_cell.angle_alpha   90.00
_cell.angle_beta   90.00
_cell.angle_gamma   90.00
#
_symmetry.space_group_name_H-M   'P 1'
#
loop_
_entity.id
_entity.type
_entity.pdbx_description
1 polymer ?
#
loop_
_entity_poly.entity_id
_entity_poly.type
_entity_poly.pdbx_seq_one_letter_code
_entity_poly.pdbx_strand_id
1 'polypeptide(L)'
;MVDIPAKVKLPFLWGRAVFNKNRWSRINLVVGPNGSGKTLLVDAIAKQFSEHGYSIKFLRADRGNDEQSIAILQENEAIRQKVQTVLSSMFGKTIIFKKQDDGRFIPVVENRAWNVEYNLQEVECHGLREIITLLVTLYANTGNTCLVFDEPELHLHPQFQQFFAEELRRVSSRHPRRVFFIITHSPFFIDLRFPEELMGVIVCHTNREPTHIESIGKKDEELFRRFLPRFNTYHKQFFFSDNQIFVEGYTDQQMFSSLLPYIHTERGVAGTGIIDVGGKDELGVFCKVCALLGTDSRIITDLDSLFGGKLRDVFCSDERAALWLDKQSDKQMPFYRSIFTPKELTHKITLEKLIYRLERYLSVTGRELCALHEKIPLPHEIAILSEKLFALDQKHAQAENIDTFKTVVLQGVIAEGALQIQMENTLSPETAESLPLMRNLFSLILAGAAAASVYILPRGCIEHYYTQSEVRYMPVTAKDRLFHAERENLLTADEESVREDYRELIEILESACTR
;
A
#
# COMPACT_ATOMS: atom_id res chain seq x y z
N MET A 1 -26.73 -3.95 -1.04
CA MET A 1 -26.17 -4.25 -2.37
C MET A 1 -27.31 -4.33 -3.36
N VAL A 2 -26.99 -4.30 -4.65
CA VAL A 2 -27.94 -4.49 -5.76
C VAL A 2 -27.43 -5.66 -6.62
N ASP A 3 -28.31 -6.58 -6.95
CA ASP A 3 -27.98 -7.78 -7.75
C ASP A 3 -28.38 -7.54 -9.21
N ILE A 4 -27.41 -7.14 -10.03
CA ILE A 4 -27.57 -6.93 -11.47
C ILE A 4 -26.37 -7.59 -12.16
N PRO A 5 -26.57 -8.61 -13.00
CA PRO A 5 -25.47 -9.21 -13.74
C PRO A 5 -24.94 -8.20 -14.75
N ALA A 6 -23.65 -7.88 -14.68
CA ALA A 6 -22.97 -7.14 -15.72
C ALA A 6 -21.84 -7.99 -16.33
N LYS A 7 -21.80 -7.99 -17.66
CA LYS A 7 -20.78 -8.63 -18.48
C LYS A 7 -20.22 -7.64 -19.48
N VAL A 8 -18.95 -7.31 -19.39
CA VAL A 8 -18.30 -6.32 -20.25
C VAL A 8 -17.12 -6.94 -20.97
N LYS A 9 -17.02 -6.70 -22.27
CA LYS A 9 -15.90 -7.16 -23.11
C LYS A 9 -15.34 -5.99 -23.90
N LEU A 10 -14.08 -5.65 -23.66
CA LEU A 10 -13.34 -4.62 -24.39
C LEU A 10 -12.09 -5.24 -25.03
N PRO A 11 -12.18 -5.87 -26.22
CA PRO A 11 -11.09 -6.68 -26.78
C PRO A 11 -9.79 -5.92 -27.06
N PHE A 12 -9.89 -4.62 -27.39
CA PHE A 12 -8.73 -3.77 -27.65
C PHE A 12 -7.96 -3.40 -26.38
N LEU A 13 -8.56 -3.58 -25.18
CA LEU A 13 -7.90 -3.37 -23.88
C LEU A 13 -7.55 -4.69 -23.20
N TRP A 14 -8.43 -5.70 -23.27
CA TRP A 14 -8.32 -6.91 -22.45
C TRP A 14 -8.19 -8.21 -23.28
N GLY A 15 -8.05 -8.09 -24.60
CA GLY A 15 -7.97 -9.24 -25.51
C GLY A 15 -9.23 -10.12 -25.47
N ARG A 16 -9.08 -11.35 -24.98
CA ARG A 16 -10.19 -12.32 -24.88
C ARG A 16 -10.90 -12.29 -23.52
N ALA A 17 -10.33 -11.59 -22.54
CA ALA A 17 -10.84 -11.53 -21.18
C ALA A 17 -12.17 -10.78 -21.11
N VAL A 18 -12.96 -11.04 -20.07
CA VAL A 18 -14.32 -10.55 -19.93
C VAL A 18 -14.57 -10.24 -18.46
N PHE A 19 -14.85 -8.97 -18.19
CA PHE A 19 -15.23 -8.55 -16.85
C PHE A 19 -16.66 -9.01 -16.55
N ASN A 20 -16.84 -9.71 -15.42
CA ASN A 20 -18.14 -10.15 -14.93
C ASN A 20 -18.30 -9.71 -13.48
N LYS A 21 -19.44 -9.10 -13.12
CA LYS A 21 -19.79 -8.78 -11.73
C LYS A 21 -21.30 -8.74 -11.57
N ASN A 22 -21.80 -9.41 -10.54
CA ASN A 22 -23.25 -9.56 -10.32
C ASN A 22 -23.77 -8.73 -9.13
N ARG A 23 -22.91 -8.46 -8.15
CA ARG A 23 -23.26 -7.77 -6.91
C ARG A 23 -22.60 -6.42 -6.85
N TRP A 24 -23.40 -5.38 -6.68
CA TRP A 24 -22.96 -3.99 -6.66
C TRP A 24 -23.18 -3.37 -5.29
N SER A 25 -22.17 -2.65 -4.83
CA SER A 25 -22.32 -1.72 -3.71
C SER A 25 -23.18 -0.55 -4.15
N ARG A 26 -23.72 0.20 -3.19
CA ARG A 26 -24.47 1.42 -3.54
C ARG A 26 -23.54 2.49 -4.08
N ILE A 27 -22.32 2.55 -3.56
CA ILE A 27 -21.24 3.40 -4.09
C ILE A 27 -20.16 2.45 -4.60
N ASN A 28 -19.81 2.60 -5.87
CA ASN A 28 -18.77 1.81 -6.52
C ASN A 28 -17.67 2.77 -6.99
N LEU A 29 -16.43 2.51 -6.57
CA LEU A 29 -15.26 3.29 -6.93
C LEU A 29 -14.54 2.58 -8.07
N VAL A 30 -14.29 3.30 -9.16
CA VAL A 30 -13.57 2.80 -10.34
C VAL A 30 -12.25 3.55 -10.43
N VAL A 31 -11.18 2.82 -10.15
CA VAL A 31 -9.82 3.36 -9.96
C VAL A 31 -8.84 2.63 -10.88
N GLY A 32 -7.60 3.11 -10.96
CA GLY A 32 -6.55 2.55 -11.80
C GLY A 32 -5.86 3.58 -12.70
N PRO A 33 -4.76 3.21 -13.37
CA PRO A 33 -3.89 4.13 -14.10
C PRO A 33 -4.60 4.82 -15.27
N ASN A 34 -4.03 5.92 -15.74
CA ASN A 34 -4.53 6.65 -16.92
C ASN A 34 -4.54 5.72 -18.14
N GLY A 35 -5.61 5.79 -18.94
CA GLY A 35 -5.75 4.96 -20.15
C GLY A 35 -6.18 3.50 -19.91
N SER A 36 -6.44 3.08 -18.67
CA SER A 36 -6.93 1.72 -18.34
C SER A 36 -8.37 1.40 -18.78
N GLY A 37 -9.09 2.37 -19.37
CA GLY A 37 -10.45 2.18 -19.88
C GLY A 37 -11.58 2.31 -18.87
N LYS A 38 -11.36 2.98 -17.72
CA LYS A 38 -12.34 3.19 -16.65
C LYS A 38 -13.69 3.72 -17.17
N THR A 39 -13.68 4.80 -17.95
CA THR A 39 -14.90 5.40 -18.52
C THR A 39 -15.65 4.43 -19.43
N LEU A 40 -14.93 3.69 -20.29
CA LEU A 40 -15.53 2.72 -21.22
C LEU A 40 -16.14 1.51 -20.48
N LEU A 41 -15.50 1.06 -19.41
CA LEU A 41 -16.04 0.02 -18.54
C LEU A 41 -17.37 0.48 -17.93
N VAL A 42 -17.40 1.66 -17.32
CA VAL A 42 -18.61 2.17 -16.66
C VAL A 42 -19.72 2.47 -17.67
N ASP A 43 -19.40 2.93 -18.88
CA ASP A 43 -20.38 3.08 -19.95
C ASP A 43 -21.08 1.77 -20.31
N ALA A 44 -20.30 0.68 -20.42
CA ALA A 44 -20.86 -0.63 -20.72
C ALA A 44 -21.70 -1.19 -19.56
N ILE A 45 -21.30 -0.91 -18.31
CA ILE A 45 -22.09 -1.27 -17.12
C ILE A 45 -23.38 -0.46 -17.08
N ALA A 46 -23.32 0.85 -17.31
CA ALA A 46 -24.47 1.74 -17.25
C ALA A 46 -25.56 1.35 -18.28
N LYS A 47 -25.17 0.93 -19.49
CA LYS A 47 -26.10 0.38 -20.48
C LYS A 47 -26.87 -0.84 -19.95
N GLN A 48 -26.18 -1.77 -19.28
CA GLN A 48 -26.80 -2.97 -18.71
C GLN A 48 -27.71 -2.63 -17.52
N PHE A 49 -27.37 -1.62 -16.71
CA PHE A 49 -28.28 -1.10 -15.69
C PHE A 49 -29.57 -0.53 -16.30
N SER A 50 -29.47 0.13 -17.46
CA SER A 50 -30.63 0.67 -18.18
C SER A 50 -31.59 -0.43 -18.62
N GLU A 51 -31.06 -1.54 -19.15
CA GLU A 51 -31.83 -2.73 -19.51
C GLU A 51 -32.57 -3.34 -18.31
N HIS A 52 -32.06 -3.14 -17.10
CA HIS A 52 -32.67 -3.57 -15.84
C HIS A 52 -33.54 -2.48 -15.18
N GLY A 53 -33.97 -1.46 -15.92
CA GLY A 53 -34.95 -0.47 -15.48
C GLY A 53 -34.38 0.67 -14.63
N TYR A 54 -33.07 0.90 -14.65
CA TYR A 54 -32.45 2.08 -14.03
C TYR A 54 -32.41 3.24 -15.02
N SER A 55 -32.79 4.43 -14.54
CA SER A 55 -32.48 5.67 -15.25
C SER A 55 -30.98 5.96 -15.13
N ILE A 56 -30.32 6.22 -16.25
CA ILE A 56 -28.88 6.46 -16.28
C ILE A 56 -28.62 7.95 -16.38
N LYS A 57 -27.82 8.49 -15.46
CA LYS A 57 -27.30 9.85 -15.54
C LYS A 57 -25.79 9.81 -15.42
N PHE A 58 -25.12 10.18 -16.51
CA PHE A 58 -23.67 10.20 -16.60
C PHE A 58 -23.18 11.65 -16.61
N LEU A 59 -22.43 12.05 -15.59
CA LEU A 59 -21.72 13.32 -15.55
C LEU A 59 -20.27 13.06 -15.98
N ARG A 60 -19.96 13.46 -17.22
CA ARG A 60 -18.64 13.28 -17.84
C ARG A 60 -17.63 14.30 -17.32
N ALA A 61 -16.34 13.98 -17.47
CA ALA A 61 -15.23 14.85 -17.13
C ALA A 61 -15.18 16.13 -17.99
N ASP A 62 -15.52 16.01 -19.28
CA ASP A 62 -15.72 17.15 -20.19
C ASP A 62 -17.08 17.80 -19.92
N ARG A 63 -17.09 18.70 -18.95
CA ARG A 63 -18.32 19.33 -18.45
C ARG A 63 -18.86 20.35 -19.45
N GLY A 64 -19.61 19.86 -20.44
CA GLY A 64 -20.52 20.66 -21.26
C GLY A 64 -21.90 20.89 -20.62
N ASN A 65 -22.15 20.33 -19.42
CA ASN A 65 -23.48 20.24 -18.81
C ASN A 65 -23.87 21.41 -17.88
N ASP A 66 -23.12 22.51 -17.88
CA ASP A 66 -23.43 23.68 -17.02
C ASP A 66 -24.85 24.20 -17.26
N GLU A 67 -25.31 24.21 -18.53
CA GLU A 67 -26.64 24.70 -18.87
C GLU A 67 -27.77 23.88 -18.24
N GLN A 68 -27.60 22.55 -18.14
CA GLN A 68 -28.63 21.69 -17.56
C GLN A 68 -28.71 21.87 -16.05
N SER A 69 -27.57 21.99 -15.36
CA SER A 69 -27.56 22.25 -13.92
C SER A 69 -28.14 23.62 -13.58
N ILE A 70 -27.86 24.63 -14.40
CA ILE A 70 -28.46 25.97 -14.28
C ILE A 70 -29.97 25.90 -14.48
N ALA A 71 -30.47 25.19 -15.51
CA ALA A 71 -31.90 25.03 -15.76
C ALA A 71 -32.62 24.37 -14.57
N ILE A 72 -32.05 23.30 -14.01
CA ILE A 72 -32.61 22.62 -12.83
C ILE A 72 -32.66 23.57 -11.63
N LEU A 73 -31.62 24.38 -11.41
CA LEU A 73 -31.60 25.38 -10.35
C LEU A 73 -32.63 26.49 -10.56
N GLN A 74 -32.99 26.82 -11.80
CA GLN A 74 -34.04 27.79 -12.11
C GLN A 74 -35.43 27.24 -11.82
N GLU A 75 -35.70 26.01 -12.28
CA GLU A 75 -37.04 25.40 -12.24
C GLU A 75 -37.39 24.76 -10.89
N ASN A 76 -36.41 24.19 -10.18
CA ASN A 76 -36.68 23.39 -8.98
C ASN A 76 -36.23 24.08 -7.69
N GLU A 77 -37.18 24.73 -7.02
CA GLU A 77 -36.93 25.44 -5.77
C GLU A 77 -36.43 24.52 -4.64
N ALA A 78 -36.94 23.29 -4.54
CA ALA A 78 -36.55 22.36 -3.49
C ALA A 78 -35.07 21.95 -3.63
N ILE A 79 -34.61 21.68 -4.86
CA ILE A 79 -33.20 21.38 -5.14
C ILE A 79 -32.34 22.62 -4.86
N ARG A 80 -32.77 23.80 -5.33
CA ARG A 80 -32.06 25.06 -5.09
C ARG A 80 -31.86 25.32 -3.60
N GLN A 81 -32.91 25.19 -2.78
CA GLN A 81 -32.82 25.33 -1.32
C GLN A 81 -31.91 24.28 -0.68
N LYS A 82 -31.95 23.03 -1.20
CA LYS A 82 -31.08 21.96 -0.70
C LYS A 82 -29.61 22.25 -0.99
N VAL A 83 -29.27 22.61 -2.22
CA VAL A 83 -27.92 23.01 -2.64
C VAL A 83 -27.45 24.21 -1.84
N GLN A 84 -28.31 25.23 -1.66
CA GLN A 84 -28.02 26.40 -0.84
C GLN A 84 -27.64 26.06 0.60
N THR A 85 -28.41 25.18 1.24
CA THR A 85 -28.17 24.74 2.63
C THR A 85 -26.84 24.02 2.75
N VAL A 86 -26.56 23.14 1.79
CA VAL A 86 -25.34 22.33 1.75
C VAL A 86 -24.11 23.21 1.51
N LEU A 87 -24.16 24.13 0.55
CA LEU A 87 -23.09 25.12 0.33
C LEU A 87 -22.88 26.00 1.56
N SER A 88 -23.96 26.49 2.18
CA SER A 88 -23.83 27.34 3.37
C SER A 88 -23.11 26.61 4.50
N SER A 89 -23.46 25.33 4.72
CA SER A 89 -22.78 24.48 5.70
C SER A 89 -21.32 24.21 5.33
N MET A 90 -21.02 24.03 4.05
CA MET A 90 -19.70 23.72 3.53
C MET A 90 -18.73 24.90 3.67
N PHE A 91 -19.19 26.12 3.37
CA PHE A 91 -18.37 27.34 3.43
C PHE A 91 -18.41 28.04 4.80
N GLY A 92 -19.26 27.59 5.73
CA GLY A 92 -19.48 28.26 7.02
C GLY A 92 -20.02 29.68 6.87
N LYS A 93 -20.73 29.95 5.77
CA LYS A 93 -21.24 31.28 5.39
C LYS A 93 -22.69 31.14 4.96
N THR A 94 -23.48 32.21 5.07
CA THR A 94 -24.82 32.24 4.48
C THR A 94 -24.69 32.43 2.98
N ILE A 95 -24.95 31.38 2.20
CA ILE A 95 -24.99 31.44 0.75
C ILE A 95 -26.45 31.44 0.33
N ILE A 96 -26.84 32.32 -0.59
CA ILE A 96 -28.20 32.43 -1.12
C ILE A 96 -28.15 32.51 -2.63
N PHE A 97 -29.02 31.78 -3.31
CA PHE A 97 -29.19 31.95 -4.75
C PHE A 97 -30.10 33.14 -5.05
N LYS A 98 -29.55 34.21 -5.63
CA LYS A 98 -30.32 35.39 -6.05
C LYS A 98 -30.62 35.32 -7.55
N LYS A 99 -31.85 35.68 -7.92
CA LYS A 99 -32.29 35.75 -9.32
C LYS A 99 -31.80 37.06 -9.94
N GLN A 100 -31.10 36.96 -11.05
CA GLN A 100 -30.67 38.07 -11.91
C GLN A 100 -31.77 38.50 -12.88
N ASP A 101 -31.58 39.64 -13.53
CA ASP A 101 -32.51 40.20 -14.53
C ASP A 101 -32.70 39.27 -15.75
N ASP A 102 -31.69 38.47 -16.07
CA ASP A 102 -31.72 37.43 -17.12
C ASP A 102 -32.42 36.13 -16.68
N GLY A 103 -32.92 36.08 -15.45
CA GLY A 103 -33.59 34.93 -14.85
C GLY A 103 -32.65 33.85 -14.31
N ARG A 104 -31.32 34.00 -14.40
CA ARG A 104 -30.35 33.06 -13.83
C ARG A 104 -30.24 33.24 -12.32
N PHE A 105 -29.97 32.15 -11.63
CA PHE A 105 -29.67 32.18 -10.19
C PHE A 105 -28.17 32.15 -9.98
N ILE A 106 -27.64 33.18 -9.31
CA ILE A 106 -26.23 33.24 -8.91
C ILE A 106 -26.08 33.02 -7.41
N PRO A 107 -25.06 32.27 -6.97
CA PRO A 107 -24.76 32.11 -5.55
C PRO A 107 -24.10 33.40 -5.01
N VAL A 108 -24.74 34.03 -4.03
CA VAL A 108 -24.26 35.24 -3.36
C VAL A 108 -23.98 34.90 -1.89
N VAL A 109 -22.85 35.39 -1.37
CA VAL A 109 -22.56 35.31 0.06
C VAL A 109 -23.17 36.51 0.77
N GLU A 110 -23.97 36.24 1.79
CA GLU A 110 -24.51 37.26 2.70
C GLU A 110 -23.69 37.27 4.00
N ASN A 111 -22.87 38.31 4.20
CA ASN A 111 -22.18 38.50 5.47
C ASN A 111 -23.00 39.44 6.38
N ARG A 112 -23.83 38.84 7.23
CA ARG A 112 -24.71 39.57 8.16
C ARG A 112 -23.95 40.41 9.20
N ALA A 113 -22.70 40.06 9.52
CA ALA A 113 -21.91 40.80 10.51
C ALA A 113 -21.42 42.15 9.96
N TRP A 114 -21.20 42.26 8.65
CA TRP A 114 -20.65 43.45 8.00
C TRP A 114 -21.61 44.09 7.00
N ASN A 115 -22.81 43.52 6.82
CA ASN A 115 -23.80 43.89 5.82
C ASN A 115 -23.22 44.00 4.40
N VAL A 116 -22.30 43.10 4.07
CA VAL A 116 -21.65 43.01 2.76
C VAL A 116 -22.17 41.79 2.03
N GLU A 117 -22.54 41.98 0.77
CA GLU A 117 -22.85 40.93 -0.18
C GLU A 117 -21.81 40.92 -1.30
N TYR A 118 -21.36 39.73 -1.68
CA TYR A 118 -20.51 39.58 -2.86
C TYR A 118 -20.86 38.30 -3.61
N ASN A 119 -20.68 38.36 -4.94
CA ASN A 119 -20.87 37.24 -5.83
C ASN A 119 -19.79 36.19 -5.57
N LEU A 120 -20.20 34.96 -5.26
CA LEU A 120 -19.25 33.90 -4.95
C LEU A 120 -18.49 33.44 -6.21
N GLN A 121 -19.06 33.63 -7.41
CA GLN A 121 -18.42 33.30 -8.69
C GLN A 121 -17.31 34.28 -9.10
N GLU A 122 -17.36 35.53 -8.64
CA GLU A 122 -16.32 36.53 -8.93
C GLU A 122 -15.02 36.25 -8.17
N VAL A 123 -15.09 35.46 -7.09
CA VAL A 123 -13.94 35.13 -6.24
C VAL A 123 -13.41 33.72 -6.52
N GLU A 124 -14.28 32.73 -6.77
CA GLU A 124 -13.91 31.33 -7.07
C GLU A 124 -14.74 30.76 -8.23
N CYS A 125 -14.27 30.93 -9.47
CA CYS A 125 -15.13 30.68 -10.64
C CYS A 125 -15.27 29.19 -11.00
N HIS A 126 -14.19 28.40 -10.89
CA HIS A 126 -14.22 27.01 -11.39
C HIS A 126 -14.67 25.98 -10.35
N GLY A 127 -14.05 25.94 -9.16
CA GLY A 127 -14.36 24.94 -8.12
C GLY A 127 -15.77 25.08 -7.52
N LEU A 128 -16.31 26.30 -7.44
CA LEU A 128 -17.68 26.52 -6.98
C LEU A 128 -18.71 26.04 -8.00
N ARG A 129 -18.55 26.42 -9.27
CA ARG A 129 -19.43 25.97 -10.35
C ARG A 129 -19.48 24.45 -10.39
N GLU A 130 -18.31 23.86 -10.21
CA GLU A 130 -18.09 22.44 -10.17
C GLU A 130 -18.87 21.73 -9.05
N ILE A 131 -18.70 22.14 -7.79
CA ILE A 131 -19.44 21.53 -6.68
C ILE A 131 -20.95 21.74 -6.81
N ILE A 132 -21.40 22.87 -7.35
CA ILE A 132 -22.83 23.12 -7.62
C ILE A 132 -23.36 22.09 -8.62
N THR A 133 -22.66 21.88 -9.74
CA THR A 133 -23.05 20.90 -10.76
C THR A 133 -23.14 19.49 -10.18
N LEU A 134 -22.18 19.09 -9.34
CA LEU A 134 -22.19 17.80 -8.66
C LEU A 134 -23.37 17.65 -7.69
N LEU A 135 -23.62 18.65 -6.85
CA LEU A 135 -24.73 18.63 -5.88
C LEU A 135 -26.09 18.64 -6.58
N VAL A 136 -26.26 19.44 -7.63
CA VAL A 136 -27.50 19.46 -8.43
C VAL A 136 -27.72 18.08 -9.06
N THR A 137 -26.70 17.49 -9.66
CA THR A 137 -26.80 16.14 -10.24
C THR A 137 -27.15 15.09 -9.18
N LEU A 138 -26.56 15.18 -7.99
CA LEU A 138 -26.84 14.28 -6.88
C LEU A 138 -28.29 14.37 -6.38
N TYR A 139 -28.85 15.59 -6.28
CA TYR A 139 -30.18 15.81 -5.71
C TYR A 139 -31.33 15.74 -6.71
N ALA A 140 -31.10 16.11 -7.98
CA ALA A 140 -32.16 16.18 -8.99
C ALA A 140 -32.72 14.82 -9.40
N ASN A 141 -31.89 13.79 -9.34
CA ASN A 141 -32.28 12.46 -9.78
C ASN A 141 -32.96 11.70 -8.65
N THR A 142 -34.09 11.05 -8.93
CA THR A 142 -34.88 10.29 -7.95
C THR A 142 -35.30 8.93 -8.51
N GLY A 143 -35.78 8.04 -7.63
CA GLY A 143 -36.17 6.69 -8.01
C GLY A 143 -34.98 5.74 -8.19
N ASN A 144 -35.13 4.79 -9.13
CA ASN A 144 -34.11 3.82 -9.50
C ASN A 144 -33.15 4.49 -10.49
N THR A 145 -32.08 5.08 -9.99
CA THR A 145 -31.10 5.80 -10.82
C THR A 145 -29.71 5.23 -10.63
N CYS A 146 -29.00 5.06 -11.74
CA CYS A 146 -27.56 4.84 -11.79
C CYS A 146 -26.89 6.19 -12.14
N LEU A 147 -26.19 6.76 -11.15
CA LEU A 147 -25.47 8.02 -11.28
C LEU A 147 -23.99 7.74 -11.46
N VAL A 148 -23.41 8.22 -12.56
CA VAL A 148 -21.98 8.11 -12.84
C VAL A 148 -21.36 9.49 -12.73
N PHE A 149 -20.30 9.60 -11.92
CA PHE A 149 -19.46 10.77 -11.79
C PHE A 149 -18.07 10.43 -12.33
N ASP A 150 -17.67 11.09 -13.42
CA ASP A 150 -16.38 10.88 -14.06
C ASP A 150 -15.45 12.04 -13.74
N GLU A 151 -14.36 11.72 -13.02
CA GLU A 151 -13.39 12.66 -12.46
C GLU A 151 -14.05 13.85 -11.72
N PRO A 152 -14.88 13.59 -10.69
CA PRO A 152 -15.51 14.65 -9.90
C PRO A 152 -14.49 15.57 -9.21
N GLU A 153 -13.24 15.15 -9.05
CA GLU A 153 -12.14 15.94 -8.50
C GLU A 153 -11.65 17.09 -9.39
N LEU A 154 -11.96 17.10 -10.70
CA LEU A 154 -11.47 18.13 -11.62
C LEU A 154 -11.93 19.52 -11.15
N HIS A 155 -10.98 20.43 -10.95
CA HIS A 155 -11.19 21.79 -10.42
C HIS A 155 -11.73 21.88 -8.98
N LEU A 156 -11.86 20.76 -8.25
CA LEU A 156 -12.26 20.79 -6.83
C LEU A 156 -11.06 20.79 -5.89
N HIS A 157 -11.12 21.65 -4.88
CA HIS A 157 -10.22 21.59 -3.73
C HIS A 157 -10.40 20.26 -2.96
N PRO A 158 -9.33 19.63 -2.41
CA PRO A 158 -9.42 18.37 -1.67
C PRO A 158 -10.50 18.32 -0.57
N GLN A 159 -10.67 19.41 0.18
CA GLN A 159 -11.72 19.50 1.22
C GLN A 159 -13.12 19.35 0.63
N PHE A 160 -13.34 19.86 -0.59
CA PHE A 160 -14.64 19.81 -1.27
C PHE A 160 -14.92 18.42 -1.84
N GLN A 161 -13.88 17.70 -2.25
CA GLN A 161 -13.97 16.30 -2.67
C GLN A 161 -14.42 15.41 -1.50
N GLN A 162 -13.81 15.56 -0.33
CA GLN A 162 -14.20 14.84 0.89
C GLN A 162 -15.64 15.16 1.29
N PHE A 163 -16.00 16.45 1.29
CA PHE A 163 -17.37 16.87 1.60
C PHE A 163 -18.39 16.26 0.63
N PHE A 164 -18.10 16.26 -0.68
CA PHE A 164 -18.98 15.64 -1.66
C PHE A 164 -19.09 14.12 -1.48
N ALA A 165 -17.99 13.44 -1.15
CA ALA A 165 -17.99 12.01 -0.82
C ALA A 165 -18.89 11.70 0.40
N GLU A 166 -18.89 12.56 1.42
CA GLU A 166 -19.82 12.45 2.56
C GLU A 166 -21.27 12.66 2.15
N GLU A 167 -21.57 13.67 1.32
CA GLU A 167 -22.93 13.90 0.82
C GLU A 167 -23.43 12.71 -0.01
N LEU A 168 -22.58 12.12 -0.86
CA LEU A 168 -22.88 10.88 -1.58
C LEU A 168 -23.24 9.73 -0.62
N ARG A 169 -22.48 9.55 0.46
CA ARG A 169 -22.78 8.54 1.51
C ARG A 169 -24.12 8.81 2.19
N ARG A 170 -24.43 10.07 2.52
CA ARG A 170 -25.70 10.49 3.14
C ARG A 170 -26.88 10.21 2.22
N VAL A 171 -26.76 10.54 0.93
CA VAL A 171 -27.81 10.30 -0.08
C VAL A 171 -27.99 8.80 -0.35
N SER A 172 -26.90 8.05 -0.48
CA SER A 172 -26.90 6.59 -0.65
C SER A 172 -27.57 5.83 0.49
N SER A 173 -27.41 6.33 1.72
CA SER A 173 -28.06 5.76 2.90
C SER A 173 -29.58 6.00 2.92
N ARG A 174 -30.02 7.20 2.49
CA ARG A 174 -31.45 7.58 2.45
C ARG A 174 -32.20 7.03 1.24
N HIS A 175 -31.51 6.76 0.14
CA HIS A 175 -32.11 6.32 -1.11
C HIS A 175 -31.50 4.99 -1.57
N PRO A 176 -31.94 3.86 -0.98
CA PRO A 176 -31.29 2.56 -1.18
C PRO A 176 -31.39 2.01 -2.60
N ARG A 177 -32.26 2.58 -3.45
CA ARG A 177 -32.44 2.22 -4.86
C ARG A 177 -31.50 2.96 -5.82
N ARG A 178 -30.72 3.93 -5.33
CA ARG A 178 -29.72 4.63 -6.14
C ARG A 178 -28.39 3.89 -6.10
N VAL A 179 -27.74 3.82 -7.25
CA VAL A 179 -26.40 3.26 -7.40
C VAL A 179 -25.50 4.34 -7.98
N PHE A 180 -24.33 4.48 -7.39
CA PHE A 180 -23.33 5.49 -7.72
C PHE A 180 -22.08 4.79 -8.26
N PHE A 181 -21.55 5.31 -9.36
CA PHE A 181 -20.24 4.98 -9.89
C PHE A 181 -19.39 6.25 -9.85
N ILE A 182 -18.21 6.15 -9.27
CA ILE A 182 -17.26 7.25 -9.19
C ILE A 182 -15.99 6.79 -9.88
N ILE A 183 -15.72 7.34 -11.05
CA ILE A 183 -14.44 7.17 -11.73
C ILE A 183 -13.53 8.27 -11.21
N THR A 184 -12.44 7.91 -10.56
CA THR A 184 -11.59 8.90 -9.88
C THR A 184 -10.13 8.48 -9.84
N HIS A 185 -9.28 9.50 -9.87
CA HIS A 185 -7.85 9.48 -9.61
C HIS A 185 -7.49 10.11 -8.26
N SER A 186 -8.49 10.57 -7.50
CA SER A 186 -8.27 11.26 -6.25
C SER A 186 -8.35 10.32 -5.04
N PRO A 187 -7.32 10.28 -4.18
CA PRO A 187 -7.35 9.53 -2.92
C PRO A 187 -8.42 10.05 -1.95
N PHE A 188 -8.93 11.27 -2.14
CA PHE A 188 -9.94 11.87 -1.25
C PHE A 188 -11.35 11.28 -1.45
N PHE A 189 -11.62 10.65 -2.59
CA PHE A 189 -12.85 9.87 -2.81
C PHE A 189 -12.77 8.44 -2.29
N ILE A 190 -11.56 7.94 -2.01
CA ILE A 190 -11.35 6.63 -1.40
C ILE A 190 -11.42 6.77 0.11
N ASP A 191 -12.65 6.75 0.63
CA ASP A 191 -12.91 6.64 2.05
C ASP A 191 -13.44 5.22 2.30
N LEU A 192 -12.65 4.35 2.92
CA LEU A 192 -13.02 2.96 3.20
C LEU A 192 -13.08 2.76 4.72
N ARG A 193 -14.30 2.71 5.27
CA ARG A 193 -14.56 2.62 6.70
C ARG A 193 -14.91 1.20 7.14
N PHE A 194 -15.52 0.43 6.24
CA PHE A 194 -15.98 -0.92 6.52
C PHE A 194 -15.49 -1.90 5.43
N PRO A 195 -15.20 -3.16 5.79
CA PRO A 195 -14.75 -4.16 4.82
C PRO A 195 -15.68 -4.32 3.62
N GLU A 196 -16.99 -4.18 3.81
CA GLU A 196 -17.96 -4.37 2.73
C GLU A 196 -17.84 -3.31 1.63
N GLU A 197 -17.27 -2.15 1.96
CA GLU A 197 -17.02 -1.06 1.01
C GLU A 197 -15.92 -1.44 0.00
N LEU A 198 -14.98 -2.32 0.37
CA LEU A 198 -13.96 -2.85 -0.56
C LEU A 198 -14.58 -3.60 -1.74
N MET A 199 -15.73 -4.26 -1.55
CA MET A 199 -16.44 -4.95 -2.66
C MET A 199 -17.04 -4.00 -3.69
N GLY A 200 -17.12 -2.71 -3.34
CA GLY A 200 -17.48 -1.63 -4.26
C GLY A 200 -16.29 -1.08 -5.05
N VAL A 201 -15.05 -1.48 -4.73
CA VAL A 201 -13.86 -1.03 -5.46
C VAL A 201 -13.62 -1.92 -6.67
N ILE A 202 -13.39 -1.29 -7.82
CA ILE A 202 -13.06 -1.92 -9.09
C ILE A 202 -11.76 -1.29 -9.57
N VAL A 203 -10.71 -2.11 -9.66
CA VAL A 203 -9.39 -1.65 -10.09
C VAL A 203 -9.22 -2.01 -11.56
N CYS A 204 -9.11 -1.00 -12.40
CA CYS A 204 -8.76 -1.16 -13.81
C CYS A 204 -7.23 -1.22 -13.93
N HIS A 205 -6.73 -2.08 -14.79
CA HIS A 205 -5.29 -2.24 -15.02
C HIS A 205 -4.93 -1.90 -16.46
N THR A 206 -3.64 -1.68 -16.73
CA THR A 206 -3.18 -1.47 -18.10
C THR A 206 -3.17 -2.80 -18.86
N ASN A 207 -3.84 -2.87 -20.02
CA ASN A 207 -3.89 -4.04 -20.91
C ASN A 207 -4.37 -5.36 -20.27
N ARG A 208 -5.13 -5.29 -19.17
CA ARG A 208 -5.69 -6.45 -18.44
C ARG A 208 -7.11 -6.14 -17.99
N GLU A 209 -7.94 -7.17 -17.86
CA GLU A 209 -9.30 -6.99 -17.34
C GLU A 209 -9.30 -6.42 -15.90
N PRO A 210 -10.30 -5.60 -15.53
CA PRO A 210 -10.42 -5.07 -14.18
C PRO A 210 -10.65 -6.16 -13.15
N THR A 211 -10.14 -5.93 -11.94
CA THR A 211 -10.30 -6.80 -10.78
C THR A 211 -11.28 -6.19 -9.79
N HIS A 212 -11.88 -7.05 -8.97
CA HIS A 212 -12.78 -6.65 -7.91
C HIS A 212 -12.91 -7.78 -6.89
N ILE A 213 -13.41 -7.45 -5.70
CA ILE A 213 -13.64 -8.41 -4.63
C ILE A 213 -15.10 -8.89 -4.69
N GLU A 214 -15.30 -10.19 -4.87
CA GLU A 214 -16.63 -10.82 -4.85
C GLU A 214 -17.11 -11.13 -3.42
N SER A 215 -16.19 -11.58 -2.57
CA SER A 215 -16.46 -11.93 -1.18
C SER A 215 -15.20 -11.78 -0.32
N ILE A 216 -15.41 -11.50 0.96
CA ILE A 216 -14.34 -11.37 1.96
C ILE A 216 -14.52 -12.47 2.99
N GLY A 217 -13.47 -13.24 3.27
CA GLY A 217 -13.50 -14.27 4.30
C GLY A 217 -13.57 -13.67 5.71
N LYS A 218 -14.16 -14.39 6.69
CA LYS A 218 -14.33 -13.88 8.06
C LYS A 218 -13.05 -13.37 8.71
N LYS A 219 -11.92 -14.07 8.51
CA LYS A 219 -10.60 -13.67 9.04
C LYS A 219 -10.13 -12.35 8.41
N ASP A 220 -10.30 -12.21 7.10
CA ASP A 220 -9.92 -11.01 6.35
C ASP A 220 -10.84 -9.83 6.70
N GLU A 221 -12.12 -10.08 7.00
CA GLU A 221 -13.07 -9.06 7.42
C GLU A 221 -12.69 -8.41 8.76
N GLU A 222 -12.30 -9.22 9.76
CA GLU A 222 -11.81 -8.72 11.05
C GLU A 222 -10.52 -7.92 10.88
N LEU A 223 -9.62 -8.40 10.02
CA LEU A 223 -8.40 -7.69 9.64
C LEU A 223 -8.72 -6.32 9.05
N PHE A 224 -9.50 -6.28 7.97
CA PHE A 224 -9.82 -5.04 7.26
C PHE A 224 -10.60 -4.05 8.11
N ARG A 225 -11.48 -4.51 9.00
CA ARG A 225 -12.20 -3.64 9.95
C ARG A 225 -11.24 -2.87 10.86
N ARG A 226 -10.11 -3.48 11.24
CA ARG A 226 -9.08 -2.84 12.08
C ARG A 226 -8.20 -1.86 11.31
N PHE A 227 -7.93 -2.14 10.04
CA PHE A 227 -6.87 -1.48 9.28
C PHE A 227 -7.34 -0.49 8.21
N LEU A 228 -8.45 -0.72 7.52
CA LEU A 228 -8.94 0.20 6.47
C LEU A 228 -9.14 1.64 6.97
N PRO A 229 -9.69 1.89 8.18
CA PRO A 229 -9.83 3.26 8.69
C PRO A 229 -8.50 3.99 8.93
N ARG A 230 -7.37 3.26 8.98
CA ARG A 230 -6.03 3.82 9.19
C ARG A 230 -5.36 4.27 7.90
N PHE A 231 -5.93 3.94 6.73
CA PHE A 231 -5.35 4.32 5.45
C PHE A 231 -5.35 5.83 5.30
N ASN A 232 -4.15 6.42 5.26
CA ASN A 232 -3.96 7.84 5.01
C ASN A 232 -4.03 8.14 3.50
N THR A 233 -3.91 9.42 3.13
CA THR A 233 -3.97 9.85 1.72
C THR A 233 -2.83 9.28 0.88
N TYR A 234 -1.64 9.09 1.47
CA TYR A 234 -0.47 8.50 0.80
C TYR A 234 -0.67 7.01 0.53
N HIS A 235 -1.18 6.27 1.51
CA HIS A 235 -1.54 4.86 1.38
C HIS A 235 -2.49 4.64 0.21
N LYS A 236 -3.46 5.54 0.01
CA LYS A 236 -4.46 5.38 -1.05
C LYS A 236 -3.91 5.55 -2.47
N GLN A 237 -2.64 5.94 -2.64
CA GLN A 237 -2.03 6.06 -3.96
C GLN A 237 -1.93 4.70 -4.70
N PHE A 238 -1.86 3.57 -3.98
CA PHE A 238 -1.79 2.26 -4.62
C PHE A 238 -3.04 1.90 -5.44
N PHE A 239 -4.18 2.54 -5.18
CA PHE A 239 -5.39 2.34 -6.00
C PHE A 239 -5.26 2.91 -7.42
N PHE A 240 -4.26 3.77 -7.69
CA PHE A 240 -4.13 4.48 -8.96
C PHE A 240 -2.90 4.07 -9.78
N SER A 241 -1.99 3.28 -9.21
CA SER A 241 -0.77 2.83 -9.88
C SER A 241 -0.44 1.40 -9.48
N ASP A 242 -0.17 0.57 -10.47
CA ASP A 242 0.28 -0.81 -10.29
C ASP A 242 1.74 -0.89 -9.79
N ASN A 243 2.46 0.24 -9.72
CA ASN A 243 3.88 0.32 -9.40
C ASN A 243 4.15 0.86 -7.99
N GLN A 244 3.52 0.37 -6.93
CA GLN A 244 3.87 0.80 -5.57
C GLN A 244 4.91 -0.11 -4.93
N ILE A 245 5.79 0.49 -4.12
CA ILE A 245 6.70 -0.20 -3.20
C ILE A 245 6.29 0.21 -1.79
N PHE A 246 5.95 -0.78 -0.96
CA PHE A 246 5.63 -0.56 0.44
C PHE A 246 6.88 -0.78 1.29
N VAL A 247 7.11 0.13 2.22
CA VAL A 247 8.22 0.08 3.17
C VAL A 247 7.70 0.16 4.58
N GLU A 248 8.49 -0.30 5.54
CA GLU A 248 8.05 -0.47 6.91
C GLU A 248 7.75 0.87 7.61
N GLY A 249 8.68 1.82 7.55
CA GLY A 249 8.60 3.10 8.22
C GLY A 249 8.99 4.30 7.37
N TYR A 250 8.86 5.48 7.98
CA TYR A 250 9.11 6.77 7.33
C TYR A 250 10.58 6.97 6.93
N THR A 251 11.54 6.54 7.76
CA THR A 251 12.97 6.63 7.43
C THR A 251 13.30 5.84 6.18
N ASP A 252 12.73 4.63 6.05
CA ASP A 252 12.90 3.77 4.86
C ASP A 252 12.36 4.47 3.61
N GLN A 253 11.14 5.03 3.71
CA GLN A 253 10.50 5.74 2.62
C GLN A 253 11.36 6.89 2.12
N GLN A 254 11.89 7.70 3.03
CA GLN A 254 12.71 8.85 2.69
C GLN A 254 14.05 8.45 2.08
N MET A 255 14.70 7.42 2.62
CA MET A 255 15.95 6.88 2.08
C MET A 255 15.73 6.34 0.66
N PHE A 256 14.79 5.43 0.46
CA PHE A 256 14.53 4.86 -0.87
C PHE A 256 14.02 5.90 -1.87
N SER A 257 13.23 6.89 -1.44
CA SER A 257 12.82 8.00 -2.32
C SER A 257 14.00 8.85 -2.77
N SER A 258 15.00 9.03 -1.91
CA SER A 258 16.25 9.74 -2.24
C SER A 258 17.16 8.90 -3.13
N LEU A 259 17.11 7.58 -3.01
CA LEU A 259 17.91 6.65 -3.83
C LEU A 259 17.28 6.35 -5.19
N LEU A 260 15.97 6.58 -5.36
CA LEU A 260 15.22 6.29 -6.58
C LEU A 260 15.81 6.91 -7.86
N PRO A 261 16.38 8.13 -7.87
CA PRO A 261 17.02 8.70 -9.07
C PRO A 261 18.29 7.96 -9.53
N TYR A 262 18.92 7.16 -8.67
CA TYR A 262 20.23 6.54 -8.94
C TYR A 262 20.13 5.12 -9.51
N ILE A 263 18.92 4.59 -9.70
CA ILE A 263 18.71 3.24 -10.25
C ILE A 263 18.88 3.21 -11.77
N HIS A 264 19.52 2.16 -12.28
CA HIS A 264 19.74 1.93 -13.72
C HIS A 264 18.61 1.13 -14.34
N THR A 265 17.37 1.61 -14.25
CA THR A 265 16.24 0.91 -14.88
C THR A 265 15.86 1.57 -16.21
N GLU A 266 16.13 0.88 -17.32
CA GLU A 266 15.62 1.23 -18.66
C GLU A 266 14.07 1.22 -18.70
N ARG A 267 13.45 0.47 -17.77
CA ARG A 267 12.00 0.35 -17.61
C ARG A 267 11.49 1.33 -16.56
N GLY A 268 11.21 2.55 -17.02
CA GLY A 268 10.34 3.55 -16.39
C GLY A 268 10.22 3.55 -14.86
N VAL A 269 11.06 4.34 -14.20
CA VAL A 269 10.85 4.84 -12.82
C VAL A 269 9.53 5.63 -12.69
N ALA A 270 9.00 6.10 -13.84
CA ALA A 270 7.77 6.85 -13.92
C ALA A 270 6.57 6.08 -13.32
N GLY A 271 6.01 6.65 -12.25
CA GLY A 271 4.85 6.09 -11.56
C GLY A 271 5.18 5.13 -10.42
N THR A 272 6.47 4.91 -10.10
CA THR A 272 6.88 4.21 -8.88
C THR A 272 6.71 5.13 -7.68
N GLY A 273 5.79 4.77 -6.78
CA GLY A 273 5.65 5.43 -5.48
C GLY A 273 6.18 4.54 -4.38
N ILE A 274 6.82 5.15 -3.38
CA ILE A 274 7.29 4.48 -2.16
C ILE A 274 6.40 4.94 -1.01
N ILE A 275 5.77 3.98 -0.33
CA ILE A 275 4.73 4.21 0.67
C ILE A 275 5.15 3.57 1.99
N ASP A 276 5.33 4.37 3.04
CA ASP A 276 5.47 3.86 4.40
C ASP A 276 4.13 3.33 4.92
N VAL A 277 4.13 2.19 5.61
CA VAL A 277 2.88 1.63 6.18
C VAL A 277 2.82 1.67 7.70
N GLY A 278 3.92 2.04 8.36
CA GLY A 278 4.02 2.22 9.80
C GLY A 278 4.27 0.94 10.62
N GLY A 279 4.70 -0.14 9.97
CA GLY A 279 5.10 -1.38 10.65
C GLY A 279 4.92 -2.67 9.83
N LYS A 280 5.61 -3.75 10.25
CA LYS A 280 5.58 -5.06 9.57
C LYS A 280 4.22 -5.77 9.55
N ASP A 281 3.37 -5.54 10.55
CA ASP A 281 2.01 -6.11 10.56
C ASP A 281 1.10 -5.43 9.54
N GLU A 282 1.22 -4.12 9.37
CA GLU A 282 0.56 -3.31 8.37
C GLU A 282 1.02 -3.71 6.96
N LEU A 283 2.30 -3.99 6.74
CA LEU A 283 2.83 -4.49 5.45
C LEU A 283 2.08 -5.73 4.97
N GLY A 284 1.85 -6.70 5.86
CA GLY A 284 1.08 -7.91 5.55
C GLY A 284 -0.37 -7.62 5.14
N VAL A 285 -0.99 -6.59 5.71
CA VAL A 285 -2.35 -6.14 5.35
C VAL A 285 -2.38 -5.54 3.95
N PHE A 286 -1.42 -4.66 3.63
CA PHE A 286 -1.32 -4.06 2.30
C PHE A 286 -1.09 -5.11 1.22
N CYS A 287 -0.21 -6.10 1.46
CA CYS A 287 -0.08 -7.25 0.56
C CYS A 287 -1.41 -7.96 0.33
N LYS A 288 -2.15 -8.25 1.41
CA LYS A 288 -3.43 -8.96 1.31
C LYS A 288 -4.47 -8.15 0.51
N VAL A 289 -4.57 -6.86 0.75
CA VAL A 289 -5.47 -5.96 0.01
C VAL A 289 -5.06 -5.88 -1.46
N CYS A 290 -3.76 -5.74 -1.75
CA CYS A 290 -3.25 -5.72 -3.12
C CYS A 290 -3.54 -7.02 -3.86
N ALA A 291 -3.29 -8.17 -3.23
CA ALA A 291 -3.59 -9.47 -3.81
C ALA A 291 -5.08 -9.65 -4.13
N LEU A 292 -5.98 -9.20 -3.24
CA LEU A 292 -7.42 -9.23 -3.47
C LEU A 292 -7.89 -8.28 -4.57
N LEU A 293 -7.20 -7.16 -4.75
CA LEU A 293 -7.46 -6.17 -5.79
C LEU A 293 -6.61 -6.42 -7.05
N GLY A 294 -5.86 -7.52 -7.10
CA GLY A 294 -4.99 -7.90 -8.22
C GLY A 294 -3.94 -6.86 -8.61
N THR A 295 -3.53 -6.00 -7.69
CA THR A 295 -2.39 -5.08 -7.84
C THR A 295 -1.12 -5.72 -7.30
N ASP A 296 0.03 -5.38 -7.88
CA ASP A 296 1.31 -5.93 -7.46
C ASP A 296 1.80 -5.25 -6.18
N SER A 297 1.87 -5.99 -5.07
CA SER A 297 2.50 -5.52 -3.84
C SER A 297 4.00 -5.85 -3.86
N ARG A 298 4.83 -4.83 -3.89
CA ARG A 298 6.29 -4.96 -3.78
C ARG A 298 6.69 -4.38 -2.44
N ILE A 299 7.46 -5.13 -1.65
CA ILE A 299 7.75 -4.77 -0.26
C ILE A 299 9.24 -4.72 -0.03
N ILE A 300 9.72 -3.68 0.66
CA ILE A 300 11.05 -3.68 1.27
C ILE A 300 10.86 -3.58 2.79
N THR A 301 11.48 -4.48 3.56
CA THR A 301 11.26 -4.57 5.02
C THR A 301 12.53 -4.93 5.77
N ASP A 302 12.54 -4.64 7.06
CA ASP A 302 13.61 -5.01 7.97
C ASP A 302 13.74 -6.54 8.12
N LEU A 303 14.92 -6.98 8.56
CA LEU A 303 15.25 -8.40 8.72
C LEU A 303 14.37 -9.14 9.74
N ASP A 304 13.87 -8.45 10.76
CA ASP A 304 13.06 -9.06 11.81
C ASP A 304 11.66 -9.47 11.34
N SER A 305 11.18 -8.95 10.20
CA SER A 305 10.00 -9.44 9.49
C SER A 305 10.13 -10.89 9.00
N LEU A 306 11.34 -11.43 8.97
CA LEU A 306 11.56 -12.84 8.65
C LEU A 306 11.05 -13.77 9.76
N PHE A 307 11.14 -13.34 11.02
CA PHE A 307 10.92 -14.20 12.19
C PHE A 307 9.50 -14.09 12.76
N GLY A 308 8.77 -13.02 12.47
CA GLY A 308 7.43 -12.83 13.00
C GLY A 308 6.59 -11.79 12.24
N GLY A 309 5.31 -11.74 12.59
CA GLY A 309 4.35 -10.80 12.02
C GLY A 309 3.60 -11.33 10.80
N LYS A 310 2.55 -10.62 10.40
CA LYS A 310 1.66 -11.04 9.31
C LYS A 310 2.34 -11.12 7.94
N LEU A 311 3.39 -10.33 7.73
CA LEU A 311 4.13 -10.34 6.49
C LEU A 311 4.75 -11.72 6.21
N ARG A 312 5.32 -12.38 7.24
CA ARG A 312 5.83 -13.76 7.16
C ARG A 312 4.80 -14.74 6.63
N ASP A 313 3.60 -14.73 7.21
CA ASP A 313 2.51 -15.62 6.83
C ASP A 313 2.11 -15.42 5.36
N VAL A 314 2.09 -14.17 4.91
CA VAL A 314 1.69 -13.79 3.55
C VAL A 314 2.68 -14.30 2.52
N PHE A 315 3.98 -13.99 2.65
CA PHE A 315 4.95 -14.40 1.62
C PHE A 315 5.27 -15.90 1.69
N CYS A 316 5.13 -16.55 2.85
CA CYS A 316 5.25 -18.01 2.96
C CYS A 316 4.09 -18.75 2.27
N SER A 317 2.92 -18.11 2.19
CA SER A 317 1.73 -18.65 1.53
C SER A 317 1.59 -18.24 0.06
N ASP A 318 2.52 -17.43 -0.47
CA ASP A 318 2.49 -16.94 -1.84
C ASP A 318 2.85 -18.04 -2.85
N GLU A 319 2.00 -18.21 -3.86
CA GLU A 319 2.19 -19.23 -4.89
C GLU A 319 3.49 -19.00 -5.70
N ARG A 320 3.91 -17.74 -5.90
CA ARG A 320 5.12 -17.41 -6.65
C ARG A 320 6.38 -17.91 -5.93
N ALA A 321 6.44 -17.77 -4.62
CA ALA A 321 7.53 -18.32 -3.80
C ALA A 321 7.51 -19.86 -3.84
N ALA A 322 6.33 -20.48 -3.75
CA ALA A 322 6.19 -21.93 -3.83
C ALA A 322 6.65 -22.49 -5.20
N LEU A 323 6.23 -21.87 -6.29
CA LEU A 323 6.64 -22.24 -7.65
C LEU A 323 8.14 -22.02 -7.88
N TRP A 324 8.71 -20.96 -7.31
CA TRP A 324 10.14 -20.71 -7.39
C TRP A 324 10.93 -21.80 -6.65
N LEU A 325 10.52 -22.17 -5.42
CA LEU A 325 11.15 -23.25 -4.67
C LEU A 325 11.07 -24.59 -5.40
N ASP A 326 9.91 -24.91 -6.00
CA ASP A 326 9.73 -26.14 -6.77
C ASP A 326 10.72 -26.23 -7.95
N LYS A 327 10.94 -25.11 -8.66
CA LYS A 327 11.94 -25.03 -9.75
C LYS A 327 13.38 -25.20 -9.28
N GLN A 328 13.68 -24.81 -8.03
CA GLN A 328 15.03 -24.94 -7.46
C GLN A 328 15.25 -26.30 -6.79
N SER A 329 14.22 -27.11 -6.58
CA SER A 329 14.25 -28.31 -5.75
C SER A 329 15.36 -29.29 -6.13
N ASP A 330 15.51 -29.62 -7.43
CA ASP A 330 16.53 -30.57 -7.89
C ASP A 330 17.95 -30.05 -7.67
N LYS A 331 18.17 -28.76 -7.93
CA LYS A 331 19.46 -28.08 -7.73
C LYS A 331 19.82 -27.98 -6.25
N GLN A 332 18.84 -27.76 -5.39
CA GLN A 332 19.04 -27.56 -3.95
C GLN A 332 19.00 -28.87 -3.15
N MET A 333 18.63 -29.99 -3.75
CA MET A 333 18.52 -31.29 -3.08
C MET A 333 19.79 -31.72 -2.31
N PRO A 334 21.02 -31.54 -2.82
CA PRO A 334 22.24 -31.83 -2.05
C PRO A 334 22.34 -31.02 -0.76
N PHE A 335 21.96 -29.74 -0.82
CA PHE A 335 21.93 -28.87 0.34
C PHE A 335 20.79 -29.23 1.30
N TYR A 336 19.59 -29.57 0.80
CA TYR A 336 18.49 -30.03 1.65
C TYR A 336 18.84 -31.30 2.43
N ARG A 337 19.62 -32.22 1.85
CA ARG A 337 20.12 -33.42 2.53
C ARG A 337 21.12 -33.10 3.65
N SER A 338 21.78 -31.94 3.63
CA SER A 338 22.71 -31.55 4.70
C SER A 338 22.01 -30.88 5.89
N ILE A 339 20.78 -30.36 5.72
CA ILE A 339 20.07 -29.61 6.77
C ILE A 339 18.77 -30.28 7.25
N PHE A 340 18.22 -31.25 6.51
CA PHE A 340 17.00 -31.98 6.86
C PHE A 340 17.25 -33.48 7.00
N THR A 341 16.50 -34.11 7.90
CA THR A 341 16.52 -35.57 8.05
C THR A 341 15.79 -36.26 6.89
N PRO A 342 16.08 -37.55 6.60
CA PRO A 342 15.36 -38.30 5.56
C PRO A 342 13.84 -38.31 5.75
N LYS A 343 13.37 -38.32 7.00
CA LYS A 343 11.94 -38.24 7.34
C LYS A 343 11.32 -36.88 7.03
N GLU A 344 12.07 -35.80 7.15
CA GLU A 344 11.57 -34.46 6.82
C GLU A 344 11.49 -34.25 5.30
N LEU A 345 12.42 -34.86 4.56
CA LEU A 345 12.48 -34.81 3.10
C LEU A 345 11.33 -35.60 2.41
N THR A 346 10.59 -36.45 3.13
CA THR A 346 9.38 -37.08 2.57
C THR A 346 8.23 -36.09 2.40
N HIS A 347 8.31 -34.93 3.06
CA HIS A 347 7.32 -33.88 2.95
C HIS A 347 7.86 -32.73 2.09
N LYS A 348 6.97 -32.03 1.37
CA LYS A 348 7.33 -30.85 0.56
C LYS A 348 8.11 -29.83 1.41
N ILE A 349 9.23 -29.34 0.87
CA ILE A 349 10.01 -28.26 1.46
C ILE A 349 9.30 -26.93 1.11
N THR A 350 8.91 -26.19 2.14
CA THR A 350 8.25 -24.89 2.01
C THR A 350 9.17 -23.80 2.55
N LEU A 351 8.92 -22.55 2.16
CA LEU A 351 9.67 -21.41 2.68
C LEU A 351 9.58 -21.33 4.21
N GLU A 352 8.40 -21.59 4.77
CA GLU A 352 8.18 -21.68 6.22
C GLU A 352 9.08 -22.72 6.90
N LYS A 353 9.26 -23.90 6.30
CA LYS A 353 10.17 -24.93 6.84
C LYS A 353 11.64 -24.51 6.80
N LEU A 354 12.05 -23.81 5.74
CA LEU A 354 13.40 -23.27 5.64
C LEU A 354 13.65 -22.22 6.73
N ILE A 355 12.69 -21.31 6.95
CA ILE A 355 12.77 -20.30 8.01
C ILE A 355 12.82 -20.98 9.39
N TYR A 356 11.93 -21.94 9.65
CA TYR A 356 11.94 -22.68 10.92
C TYR A 356 13.26 -23.40 11.17
N ARG A 357 13.87 -23.96 10.12
CA ARG A 357 15.20 -24.58 10.21
C ARG A 357 16.27 -23.54 10.57
N LEU A 358 16.24 -22.37 9.96
CA LEU A 358 17.14 -21.26 10.28
C LEU A 358 16.96 -20.81 11.74
N GLU A 359 15.72 -20.61 12.19
CA GLU A 359 15.40 -20.23 13.58
C GLU A 359 16.02 -21.18 14.60
N ARG A 360 15.96 -22.50 14.34
CA ARG A 360 16.58 -23.50 15.23
C ARG A 360 18.10 -23.36 15.32
N TYR A 361 18.77 -23.13 14.19
CA TYR A 361 20.22 -22.90 14.21
C TYR A 361 20.58 -21.61 14.96
N LEU A 362 19.81 -20.53 14.75
CA LEU A 362 20.00 -19.26 15.43
C LEU A 362 19.80 -19.38 16.94
N SER A 363 18.78 -20.12 17.40
CA SER A 363 18.55 -20.32 18.84
C SER A 363 19.63 -21.17 19.52
N VAL A 364 20.26 -22.12 18.81
CA VAL A 364 21.41 -22.88 19.35
C VAL A 364 22.64 -21.99 19.42
N THR A 365 22.97 -21.33 18.31
CA THR A 365 24.13 -20.44 18.20
C THR A 365 24.05 -19.27 19.18
N GLY A 366 22.88 -18.65 19.32
CA GLY A 366 22.66 -17.54 20.23
C GLY A 366 22.84 -17.90 21.70
N ARG A 367 22.36 -19.08 22.13
CA ARG A 367 22.59 -19.57 23.50
C ARG A 367 24.06 -19.81 23.78
N GLU A 368 24.80 -20.33 22.82
CA GLU A 368 26.24 -20.50 22.95
C GLU A 368 26.96 -19.14 23.04
N LEU A 369 26.62 -18.18 22.16
CA LEU A 369 27.17 -16.83 22.19
C LEU A 369 26.90 -16.10 23.51
N CYS A 370 25.73 -16.29 24.12
CA CYS A 370 25.44 -15.77 25.46
C CYS A 370 26.33 -16.43 26.52
N ALA A 371 26.49 -17.76 26.47
CA ALA A 371 27.32 -18.50 27.42
C ALA A 371 28.82 -18.17 27.32
N LEU A 372 29.29 -17.66 26.18
CA LEU A 372 30.66 -17.17 26.00
C LEU A 372 30.93 -15.89 26.80
N HIS A 373 29.92 -15.08 27.12
CA HIS A 373 30.10 -13.83 27.87
C HIS A 373 30.75 -14.06 29.24
N GLU A 374 30.50 -15.21 29.86
CA GLU A 374 31.09 -15.61 31.15
C GLU A 374 32.54 -16.12 31.03
N LYS A 375 33.04 -16.37 29.81
CA LYS A 375 34.33 -17.02 29.52
C LYS A 375 35.39 -16.06 28.94
N ILE A 376 35.48 -14.86 29.49
CA ILE A 376 36.47 -13.83 29.11
C ILE A 376 37.89 -14.31 29.45
N PRO A 377 38.91 -14.06 28.59
CA PRO A 377 38.92 -13.12 27.47
C PRO A 377 38.44 -13.69 26.13
N LEU A 378 37.57 -12.93 25.47
CA LEU A 378 37.13 -13.16 24.10
C LEU A 378 37.82 -12.18 23.13
N PRO A 379 38.02 -12.56 21.86
CA PRO A 379 38.39 -11.62 20.79
C PRO A 379 37.40 -10.45 20.67
N HIS A 380 37.88 -9.29 20.20
CA HIS A 380 37.15 -8.02 20.28
C HIS A 380 35.77 -8.03 19.59
N GLU A 381 35.65 -8.53 18.36
CA GLU A 381 34.40 -8.46 17.59
C GLU A 381 33.34 -9.41 18.16
N ILE A 382 33.73 -10.65 18.48
CA ILE A 382 32.80 -11.62 19.08
C ILE A 382 32.40 -11.21 20.51
N ALA A 383 33.28 -10.51 21.25
CA ALA A 383 32.95 -9.97 22.56
C ALA A 383 31.81 -8.94 22.49
N ILE A 384 31.85 -8.02 21.51
CA ILE A 384 30.80 -7.01 21.31
C ILE A 384 29.46 -7.69 20.97
N LEU A 385 29.47 -8.69 20.08
CA LEU A 385 28.27 -9.46 19.74
C LEU A 385 27.71 -10.20 20.96
N SER A 386 28.58 -10.90 21.70
CA SER A 386 28.21 -11.65 22.90
C SER A 386 27.62 -10.75 24.00
N GLU A 387 28.21 -9.59 24.24
CA GLU A 387 27.69 -8.58 25.19
C GLU A 387 26.30 -8.10 24.79
N LYS A 388 26.07 -7.81 23.50
CA LYS A 388 24.77 -7.37 22.99
C LYS A 388 23.69 -8.44 23.17
N LEU A 389 24.01 -9.70 22.85
CA LEU A 389 23.09 -10.84 23.01
C LEU A 389 22.80 -11.12 24.49
N PHE A 390 23.81 -11.07 25.34
CA PHE A 390 23.66 -11.24 26.79
C PHE A 390 22.76 -10.15 27.40
N ALA A 391 22.90 -8.89 26.96
CA ALA A 391 22.03 -7.80 27.39
C ALA A 391 20.57 -7.98 26.95
N LEU A 392 20.31 -8.65 25.82
CA LEU A 392 18.96 -9.01 25.39
C LEU A 392 18.41 -10.19 26.21
N ASP A 393 19.25 -11.18 26.49
CA ASP A 393 18.92 -12.34 27.32
C ASP A 393 18.48 -11.94 28.73
N GLN A 394 19.18 -10.98 29.36
CA GLN A 394 18.79 -10.47 30.67
C GLN A 394 17.44 -9.72 30.68
N LYS A 395 17.03 -9.14 29.55
CA LYS A 395 15.80 -8.34 29.47
C LYS A 395 14.56 -9.18 29.26
N HIS A 396 14.70 -10.41 28.78
CA HIS A 396 13.57 -11.22 28.36
C HIS A 396 13.71 -12.68 28.77
N ALA A 397 12.67 -13.24 29.39
CA ALA A 397 12.62 -14.67 29.61
C ALA A 397 12.55 -15.39 28.26
N GLN A 398 13.50 -16.29 27.99
CA GLN A 398 13.66 -17.03 26.72
C GLN A 398 13.92 -16.10 25.52
N ALA A 399 14.96 -15.27 25.61
CA ALA A 399 15.31 -14.32 24.55
C ALA A 399 15.58 -14.99 23.19
N GLU A 400 15.99 -16.27 23.16
CA GLU A 400 16.22 -17.02 21.92
C GLU A 400 14.97 -17.17 21.02
N ASN A 401 13.78 -16.91 21.57
CA ASN A 401 12.52 -16.95 20.83
C ASN A 401 12.11 -15.58 20.26
N ILE A 402 12.78 -14.50 20.66
CA ILE A 402 12.44 -13.13 20.25
C ILE A 402 13.03 -12.81 18.88
N ASP A 403 12.23 -12.20 18.01
CA ASP A 403 12.63 -11.77 16.67
C ASP A 403 13.94 -10.98 16.69
N THR A 404 14.02 -9.92 17.51
CA THR A 404 15.23 -9.08 17.63
C THR A 404 16.47 -9.90 18.01
N PHE A 405 16.35 -10.88 18.91
CA PHE A 405 17.48 -11.71 19.31
C PHE A 405 17.96 -12.57 18.15
N LYS A 406 17.04 -13.26 17.45
CA LYS A 406 17.35 -14.05 16.25
C LYS A 406 17.99 -13.17 15.17
N THR A 407 17.50 -11.94 14.99
CA THR A 407 18.08 -10.96 14.06
C THR A 407 19.52 -10.62 14.42
N VAL A 408 19.83 -10.34 15.69
CA VAL A 408 21.21 -10.04 16.11
C VAL A 408 22.15 -11.24 15.93
N VAL A 409 21.69 -12.46 16.24
CA VAL A 409 22.48 -13.67 15.97
C VAL A 409 22.74 -13.81 14.48
N LEU A 410 21.71 -13.61 13.65
CA LEU A 410 21.85 -13.70 12.20
C LEU A 410 22.79 -12.62 11.64
N GLN A 411 22.72 -11.37 12.14
CA GLN A 411 23.67 -10.29 11.81
C GLN A 411 25.11 -10.70 12.09
N GLY A 412 25.37 -11.38 13.22
CA GLY A 412 26.68 -11.97 13.51
C GLY A 412 27.06 -13.09 12.53
N VAL A 413 26.14 -14.02 12.26
CA VAL A 413 26.38 -15.16 11.35
C VAL A 413 26.71 -14.70 9.93
N ILE A 414 26.03 -13.68 9.41
CA ILE A 414 26.25 -13.16 8.04
C ILE A 414 27.40 -12.16 7.95
N ALA A 415 27.94 -11.69 9.08
CA ALA A 415 29.05 -10.76 9.06
C ALA A 415 30.28 -11.36 8.39
N GLU A 416 31.00 -10.54 7.64
CA GLU A 416 32.22 -10.92 6.94
C GLU A 416 33.48 -10.44 7.69
N GLY A 417 34.65 -10.92 7.25
CA GLY A 417 35.93 -10.47 7.78
C GLY A 417 36.24 -10.98 9.19
N ALA A 418 36.64 -10.07 10.09
CA ALA A 418 37.19 -10.43 11.40
C ALA A 418 36.20 -11.18 12.29
N LEU A 419 34.91 -10.80 12.28
CA LEU A 419 33.90 -11.45 13.11
C LEU A 419 33.63 -12.89 12.67
N GLN A 420 33.55 -13.16 11.36
CA GLN A 420 33.43 -14.52 10.83
C GLN A 420 34.53 -15.43 11.37
N ILE A 421 35.79 -14.99 11.22
CA ILE A 421 36.96 -15.76 11.64
C ILE A 421 36.91 -16.00 13.16
N GLN A 422 36.51 -15.01 13.94
CA GLN A 422 36.39 -15.16 15.39
C GLN A 422 35.26 -16.14 15.77
N MET A 423 34.12 -16.10 15.09
CA MET A 423 33.02 -17.04 15.33
C MET A 423 33.42 -18.49 15.02
N GLU A 424 34.05 -18.73 13.88
CA GLU A 424 34.51 -20.07 13.47
C GLU A 424 35.55 -20.67 14.44
N ASN A 425 36.40 -19.85 15.04
CA ASN A 425 37.46 -20.31 15.94
C ASN A 425 37.04 -20.39 17.42
N THR A 426 35.99 -19.68 17.83
CA THR A 426 35.60 -19.57 19.24
C THR A 426 34.41 -20.46 19.60
N LEU A 427 33.51 -20.69 18.65
CA LEU A 427 32.34 -21.54 18.85
C LEU A 427 32.73 -23.02 18.85
N SER A 428 31.86 -23.84 19.44
CA SER A 428 31.98 -25.29 19.41
C SER A 428 32.05 -25.81 17.98
N PRO A 429 32.75 -26.94 17.71
CA PRO A 429 32.87 -27.49 16.36
C PRO A 429 31.51 -27.72 15.69
N GLU A 430 30.50 -28.18 16.43
CA GLU A 430 29.15 -28.41 15.93
C GLU A 430 28.49 -27.10 15.45
N THR A 431 28.60 -26.02 16.24
CA THR A 431 28.03 -24.72 15.87
C THR A 431 28.82 -24.07 14.73
N ALA A 432 30.15 -24.15 14.75
CA ALA A 432 31.01 -23.62 13.70
C ALA A 432 30.71 -24.27 12.32
N GLU A 433 30.53 -25.59 12.28
CA GLU A 433 30.13 -26.32 11.05
C GLU A 433 28.76 -25.88 10.52
N SER A 434 27.88 -25.38 11.39
CA SER A 434 26.55 -24.90 11.00
C SER A 434 26.54 -23.46 10.42
N LEU A 435 27.58 -22.64 10.64
CA LEU A 435 27.64 -21.26 10.16
C LEU A 435 27.50 -21.14 8.62
N PRO A 436 28.25 -21.90 7.80
CA PRO A 436 28.11 -21.82 6.34
C PRO A 436 26.73 -22.32 5.88
N LEU A 437 26.16 -23.32 6.58
CA LEU A 437 24.82 -23.83 6.29
C LEU A 437 23.75 -22.77 6.55
N MET A 438 23.87 -22.02 7.65
CA MET A 438 22.98 -20.90 7.97
C MET A 438 23.04 -19.79 6.92
N ARG A 439 24.24 -19.40 6.47
CA ARG A 439 24.42 -18.37 5.43
C ARG A 439 23.74 -18.77 4.12
N ASN A 440 23.99 -20.00 3.64
CA ASN A 440 23.37 -20.49 2.42
C ASN A 440 21.84 -20.63 2.55
N LEU A 441 21.37 -21.11 3.71
CA LEU A 441 19.94 -21.19 4.01
C LEU A 441 19.28 -19.80 3.98
N PHE A 442 19.94 -18.80 4.58
CA PHE A 442 19.46 -17.43 4.57
C PHE A 442 19.40 -16.84 3.16
N SER A 443 20.45 -17.00 2.34
CA SER A 443 20.42 -16.57 0.94
C SER A 443 19.29 -17.21 0.13
N LEU A 444 19.02 -18.51 0.35
CA LEU A 444 17.91 -19.21 -0.30
C LEU A 444 16.55 -18.66 0.14
N ILE A 445 16.40 -18.34 1.43
CA ILE A 445 15.19 -17.74 1.99
C ILE A 445 14.94 -16.34 1.40
N LEU A 446 15.98 -15.49 1.33
CA LEU A 446 15.88 -14.15 0.72
C LEU A 446 15.43 -14.23 -0.74
N ALA A 447 16.00 -15.15 -1.53
CA ALA A 447 15.60 -15.34 -2.91
C ALA A 447 14.17 -15.89 -3.04
N GLY A 448 13.74 -16.76 -2.12
CA GLY A 448 12.35 -17.23 -2.04
C GLY A 448 11.36 -16.12 -1.69
N ALA A 449 11.70 -15.24 -0.74
CA ALA A 449 10.89 -14.07 -0.39
C ALA A 449 10.82 -13.06 -1.55
N ALA A 450 11.95 -12.81 -2.23
CA ALA A 450 12.00 -11.94 -3.40
C ALA A 450 11.12 -12.45 -4.55
N ALA A 451 10.99 -13.77 -4.72
CA ALA A 451 10.05 -14.36 -5.68
C ALA A 451 8.57 -14.05 -5.36
N ALA A 452 8.24 -13.77 -4.10
CA ALA A 452 6.94 -13.22 -3.68
C ALA A 452 6.90 -11.68 -3.66
N SER A 453 7.88 -11.01 -4.27
CA SER A 453 8.03 -9.55 -4.26
C SER A 453 8.22 -8.95 -2.87
N VAL A 454 8.80 -9.72 -1.94
CA VAL A 454 9.20 -9.24 -0.60
C VAL A 454 10.71 -9.24 -0.50
N TYR A 455 11.29 -8.05 -0.43
CA TYR A 455 12.73 -7.81 -0.36
C TYR A 455 13.12 -7.48 1.08
N ILE A 456 13.79 -8.41 1.74
CA ILE A 456 14.20 -8.26 3.14
C ILE A 456 15.62 -7.69 3.17
N LEU A 457 15.84 -6.65 3.97
CA LEU A 457 17.15 -6.03 4.17
C LEU A 457 18.12 -7.01 4.85
N PRO A 458 19.19 -7.49 4.18
CA PRO A 458 20.04 -8.52 4.76
C PRO A 458 20.80 -8.07 6.02
N ARG A 459 21.20 -6.80 6.11
CA ARG A 459 21.98 -6.29 7.26
C ARG A 459 21.16 -6.02 8.52
N GLY A 460 19.83 -6.14 8.51
CA GLY A 460 18.97 -5.75 9.63
C GLY A 460 17.91 -4.76 9.18
N CYS A 461 18.01 -3.53 9.67
CA CYS A 461 17.16 -2.40 9.29
C CYS A 461 17.94 -1.32 8.53
N ILE A 462 17.25 -0.31 7.98
CA ILE A 462 17.85 0.72 7.12
C ILE A 462 19.06 1.43 7.74
N GLU A 463 19.08 1.62 9.07
CA GLU A 463 20.17 2.29 9.76
C GLU A 463 21.52 1.53 9.70
N HIS A 464 21.51 0.23 9.38
CA HIS A 464 22.75 -0.55 9.20
C HIS A 464 23.41 -0.31 7.84
N TYR A 465 22.76 0.46 6.96
CA TYR A 465 23.30 0.91 5.67
C TYR A 465 23.76 2.36 5.71
N TYR A 466 23.68 3.02 6.87
CA TYR A 466 24.14 4.39 7.02
C TYR A 466 25.67 4.44 7.00
N THR A 467 26.20 5.46 6.33
CA THR A 467 27.63 5.72 6.17
C THR A 467 28.15 6.74 7.17
N GLN A 468 27.29 7.64 7.66
CA GLN A 468 27.66 8.70 8.58
C GLN A 468 27.71 8.23 10.04
N SER A 469 27.26 7.01 10.31
CA SER A 469 27.23 6.42 11.64
C SER A 469 27.42 4.91 11.59
N GLU A 470 28.26 4.39 12.48
CA GLU A 470 28.44 2.95 12.61
C GLU A 470 27.36 2.36 13.53
N VAL A 471 26.44 1.58 12.96
CA VAL A 471 25.42 0.82 13.70
C VAL A 471 25.64 -0.66 13.44
N ARG A 472 26.04 -1.41 14.46
CA ARG A 472 26.40 -2.83 14.30
C ARG A 472 25.20 -3.79 14.41
N TYR A 473 24.35 -3.61 15.43
CA TYR A 473 23.32 -4.59 15.77
C TYR A 473 22.01 -3.97 16.25
N MET A 474 20.89 -4.66 16.00
CA MET A 474 19.57 -4.32 16.53
C MET A 474 19.45 -4.53 18.06
N PRO A 475 18.50 -3.87 18.75
CA PRO A 475 17.71 -2.74 18.26
C PRO A 475 18.56 -1.47 18.21
N VAL A 476 18.22 -0.59 17.27
CA VAL A 476 18.90 0.70 17.04
C VAL A 476 18.26 1.76 17.92
N THR A 477 19.08 2.56 18.60
CA THR A 477 18.66 3.72 19.39
C THR A 477 18.92 5.02 18.63
N ALA A 478 18.20 6.09 18.97
CA ALA A 478 18.36 7.41 18.36
C ALA A 478 18.20 7.45 16.81
N LYS A 479 17.30 6.62 16.27
CA LYS A 479 17.01 6.50 14.82
C LYS A 479 16.87 7.85 14.11
N ASP A 480 16.11 8.78 14.69
CA ASP A 480 15.90 10.12 14.12
C ASP A 480 17.21 10.89 13.92
N ARG A 481 18.10 10.88 14.92
CA ARG A 481 19.38 11.60 14.85
C ARG A 481 20.28 10.99 13.77
N LEU A 482 20.32 9.66 13.70
CA LEU A 482 21.12 8.94 12.71
C LEU A 482 20.64 9.26 11.29
N PHE A 483 19.31 9.21 11.09
CA PHE A 483 18.70 9.54 9.80
C PHE A 483 18.97 10.99 9.36
N HIS A 484 18.96 11.96 10.27
CA HIS A 484 19.24 13.35 9.92
C HIS A 484 20.66 13.55 9.37
N ALA A 485 21.67 12.97 10.03
CA ALA A 485 23.05 13.03 9.57
C ALA A 485 23.20 12.37 8.19
N GLU A 486 22.57 11.21 7.99
CA GLU A 486 22.61 10.48 6.73
C GLU A 486 21.95 11.26 5.59
N ARG A 487 20.77 11.83 5.85
CA ARG A 487 20.03 12.61 4.86
C ARG A 487 20.79 13.88 4.45
N GLU A 488 21.45 14.56 5.37
CA GLU A 488 22.29 15.72 5.04
C GLU A 488 23.41 15.32 4.09
N ASN A 489 24.10 14.20 4.36
CA ASN A 489 25.13 13.68 3.47
C ASN A 489 24.57 13.35 2.08
N LEU A 490 23.47 12.59 1.99
CA LEU A 490 22.82 12.24 0.72
C LEU A 490 22.42 13.45 -0.14
N LEU A 491 22.08 14.58 0.48
CA LEU A 491 21.73 15.81 -0.24
C LEU A 491 22.96 16.57 -0.77
N THR A 492 24.13 16.32 -0.22
CA THR A 492 25.38 17.02 -0.56
C THR A 492 26.39 16.18 -1.33
N ALA A 493 26.30 14.86 -1.23
CA ALA A 493 27.20 13.91 -1.90
C ALA A 493 27.00 13.94 -3.42
N ASP A 494 28.07 13.64 -4.14
CA ASP A 494 28.02 13.46 -5.59
C ASP A 494 27.45 12.09 -5.96
N GLU A 495 26.99 11.96 -7.21
CA GLU A 495 26.31 10.76 -7.71
C GLU A 495 27.17 9.49 -7.65
N GLU A 496 28.49 9.59 -7.85
CA GLU A 496 29.39 8.43 -7.84
C GLU A 496 29.54 7.90 -6.41
N SER A 497 29.77 8.79 -5.45
CA SER A 497 29.84 8.46 -4.02
C SER A 497 28.55 7.81 -3.53
N VAL A 498 27.37 8.37 -3.86
CA VAL A 498 26.08 7.80 -3.46
C VAL A 498 25.89 6.38 -4.03
N ARG A 499 26.29 6.14 -5.27
CA ARG A 499 26.16 4.81 -5.89
C ARG A 499 27.08 3.78 -5.25
N GLU A 500 28.27 4.18 -4.85
CA GLU A 500 29.23 3.30 -4.15
C GLU A 500 28.75 2.99 -2.73
N ASP A 501 28.44 4.03 -1.96
CA ASP A 501 28.08 3.97 -0.54
C ASP A 501 26.78 3.19 -0.29
N TYR A 502 25.77 3.38 -1.14
CA TYR A 502 24.44 2.77 -0.99
C TYR A 502 24.15 1.68 -2.01
N ARG A 503 25.19 1.09 -2.61
CA ARG A 503 25.08 0.09 -3.67
C ARG A 503 24.08 -1.02 -3.35
N GLU A 504 24.16 -1.63 -2.16
CA GLU A 504 23.24 -2.71 -1.77
C GLU A 504 21.77 -2.25 -1.73
N LEU A 505 21.49 -1.04 -1.22
CA LEU A 505 20.13 -0.50 -1.20
C LEU A 505 19.62 -0.20 -2.61
N ILE A 506 20.50 0.29 -3.48
CA ILE A 506 20.20 0.55 -4.89
C ILE A 506 19.87 -0.77 -5.62
N GLU A 507 20.66 -1.83 -5.43
CA GLU A 507 20.41 -3.15 -6.03
C GLU A 507 19.07 -3.77 -5.55
N ILE A 508 18.74 -3.60 -4.26
CA ILE A 508 17.44 -4.01 -3.71
C ILE A 508 16.30 -3.19 -4.32
N LEU A 509 16.47 -1.87 -4.43
CA LEU A 509 15.48 -0.98 -5.02
C LEU A 509 15.27 -1.25 -6.52
N GLU A 510 16.34 -1.52 -7.27
CA GLU A 510 16.29 -1.94 -8.67
C GLU A 510 15.50 -3.25 -8.84
N SER A 511 15.76 -4.22 -7.98
CA SER A 511 15.03 -5.48 -7.95
C SER A 511 13.55 -5.25 -7.65
N ALA A 512 13.23 -4.39 -6.67
CA ALA A 512 11.86 -4.01 -6.34
C ALA A 512 11.18 -3.20 -7.44
N CYS A 513 11.91 -2.42 -8.23
CA CYS A 513 11.38 -1.66 -9.36
C CYS A 513 11.11 -2.53 -10.60
N THR A 514 11.83 -3.66 -10.74
CA THR A 514 11.74 -4.53 -11.91
C THR A 514 10.39 -5.25 -11.98
N ARG A 515 9.73 -5.15 -13.15
CA ARG A 515 8.45 -5.80 -13.48
C ARG A 515 8.65 -7.16 -14.14
#